data_AF-A0A1F6HIK6-F1
#
_entry.id   AF-A0A1F6HIK6-F1
#
_cell.length_a   1.000
_cell.length_b   1.000
_cell.length_c   1.000
_cell.angle_alpha   90.00
_cell.angle_beta   90.00
_cell.angle_gamma   90.00
#
_symmetry.space_group_name_H-M   'P 1'
#
loop_
_entity.id
_entity.type
_entity.pdbx_description
1 polymer ?
#
loop_
_entity_poly.entity_id
_entity_poly.type
_entity_poly.pdbx_seq_one_letter_code
_entity_poly.pdbx_strand_id
1 'polypeptide(L)'
;MIVSHRGVDLVDNGQFDKIEETSFATGCCMLIKKEVLNEVGSFDEKYFLYYEDTDLSQRARMGGYKIIYQPKAVLWHENAGSTGGSGSIMQDYFISRNRILFGFKYAPLRTKLALVKESFSILLKGRANQKKGVRDFYLRHFGKGIY
;
A
#
# COMPACT_ATOMS: atom_id res chain seq x y z
N MET A 1 -13.39 4.83 -2.40
CA MET A 1 -12.01 4.49 -2.01
C MET A 1 -11.85 2.98 -2.19
N ILE A 2 -10.76 2.50 -2.79
CA ILE A 2 -10.64 1.07 -3.17
C ILE A 2 -10.26 0.23 -1.96
N VAL A 3 -9.29 0.73 -1.18
CA VAL A 3 -8.80 0.16 0.08
C VAL A 3 -8.64 1.33 1.07
N SER A 4 -8.88 1.09 2.36
CA SER A 4 -8.80 2.09 3.43
C SER A 4 -8.10 1.53 4.66
N HIS A 5 -7.06 2.21 5.14
CA HIS A 5 -6.40 1.87 6.40
C HIS A 5 -7.21 2.46 7.57
N ARG A 6 -7.86 1.59 8.34
CA ARG A 6 -8.74 1.98 9.45
C ARG A 6 -7.93 2.55 10.62
N GLY A 7 -8.43 3.60 11.25
CA GLY A 7 -7.86 4.14 12.50
C GLY A 7 -6.63 5.05 12.34
N VAL A 8 -6.14 5.24 11.12
CA VAL A 8 -5.03 6.16 10.85
C VAL A 8 -5.40 7.58 11.26
N ASP A 9 -4.54 8.21 12.05
CA ASP A 9 -4.68 9.58 12.59
C ASP A 9 -5.93 9.79 13.47
N LEU A 10 -6.52 8.72 14.00
CA LEU A 10 -7.66 8.78 14.92
C LEU A 10 -7.24 8.34 16.33
N VAL A 11 -7.74 9.07 17.33
CA VAL A 11 -7.61 8.66 18.73
C VAL A 11 -8.61 7.55 19.02
N ASP A 12 -8.14 6.45 19.59
CA ASP A 12 -9.00 5.35 20.03
C ASP A 12 -9.75 5.73 21.32
N ASN A 13 -11.07 5.73 21.25
CA ASN A 13 -12.02 5.94 22.34
C ASN A 13 -12.97 4.73 22.48
N GLY A 14 -12.55 3.54 22.01
CA GLY A 14 -13.33 2.30 21.99
C GLY A 14 -14.10 2.05 20.69
N GLN A 15 -13.98 2.93 19.68
CA GLN A 15 -14.62 2.74 18.37
C GLN A 15 -13.98 1.60 17.54
N PHE A 16 -12.86 1.05 18.03
CA PHE A 16 -12.12 -0.03 17.39
C PHE A 16 -12.17 -1.34 18.18
N ASP A 17 -13.14 -1.52 19.08
CA ASP A 17 -13.25 -2.73 19.93
C ASP A 17 -14.09 -3.87 19.32
N LYS A 18 -14.58 -3.70 18.09
CA LYS A 18 -15.48 -4.66 17.44
C LYS A 18 -14.77 -5.45 16.33
N ILE A 19 -15.07 -6.74 16.25
CA ILE A 19 -14.72 -7.56 15.09
C ILE A 19 -15.61 -7.12 13.93
N GLU A 20 -15.00 -6.75 12.82
CA GLU A 20 -15.73 -6.29 11.64
C GLU A 20 -14.97 -6.56 10.34
N GLU A 21 -15.69 -6.50 9.22
CA GLU A 21 -15.09 -6.57 7.90
C GLU A 21 -14.38 -5.25 7.57
N THR A 22 -13.18 -5.34 6.99
CA THR A 22 -12.38 -4.20 6.55
C THR A 22 -11.93 -4.40 5.10
N SER A 23 -11.41 -3.34 4.49
CA SER A 23 -10.89 -3.39 3.12
C SER A 23 -9.39 -3.67 3.04
N PHE A 24 -8.70 -3.58 4.18
CA PHE A 24 -7.23 -3.63 4.29
C PHE A 24 -6.80 -4.39 5.55
N ALA A 25 -5.78 -5.22 5.42
CA ALA A 25 -4.97 -5.68 6.53
C ALA A 25 -3.52 -5.26 6.32
N THR A 26 -2.88 -4.77 7.38
CA THR A 26 -1.46 -4.39 7.36
C THR A 26 -0.57 -5.63 7.36
N GLY A 27 0.51 -5.60 6.57
CA GLY A 27 1.50 -6.67 6.56
C GLY A 27 2.20 -6.92 7.91
N CYS A 28 2.19 -5.94 8.83
CA CYS A 28 2.84 -6.09 10.14
C CYS A 28 2.10 -7.05 11.10
N CYS A 29 0.80 -7.24 10.92
CA CYS A 29 -0.03 -8.11 11.75
C CYS A 29 -1.14 -8.72 10.90
N MET A 30 -0.81 -9.80 10.17
CA MET A 30 -1.76 -10.48 9.29
C MET A 30 -1.67 -11.99 9.46
N LEU A 31 -2.84 -12.64 9.49
CA LEU A 31 -2.96 -14.08 9.35
C LEU A 31 -3.80 -14.39 8.11
N ILE A 32 -3.26 -15.20 7.21
CA ILE A 32 -3.90 -15.55 5.94
C ILE A 32 -3.97 -17.06 5.84
N LYS A 33 -5.12 -17.58 5.42
CA LYS A 33 -5.26 -19.00 5.07
C LYS A 33 -4.39 -19.31 3.85
N LYS A 34 -3.70 -20.46 3.87
CA LYS A 34 -2.82 -20.88 2.78
C LYS A 34 -3.58 -20.98 1.45
N GLU A 35 -4.83 -21.46 1.50
CA GLU A 35 -5.69 -21.63 0.33
C GLU A 35 -5.96 -20.30 -0.38
N VAL A 36 -6.13 -19.21 0.39
CA VAL A 36 -6.31 -17.86 -0.16
C VAL A 36 -5.07 -17.45 -0.96
N LEU A 37 -3.87 -17.67 -0.41
CA LEU A 37 -2.61 -17.34 -1.10
C LEU A 37 -2.39 -18.19 -2.35
N ASN A 38 -2.79 -19.46 -2.33
CA ASN A 38 -2.72 -20.33 -3.50
C ASN A 38 -3.63 -19.82 -4.63
N GLU A 39 -4.78 -19.23 -4.29
CA GLU A 39 -5.74 -18.74 -5.28
C GLU A 39 -5.39 -17.33 -5.80
N VAL A 40 -5.13 -16.38 -4.90
CA VAL A 40 -4.97 -14.98 -5.29
C VAL A 40 -3.51 -14.59 -5.53
N GLY A 41 -2.56 -15.44 -5.13
CA GLY A 41 -1.12 -15.21 -5.16
C GLY A 41 -0.57 -14.53 -3.90
N SER A 42 0.73 -14.65 -3.66
CA SER A 42 1.45 -13.98 -2.57
C SER A 42 1.69 -12.48 -2.86
N PHE A 43 2.61 -11.82 -2.15
CA PHE A 43 2.95 -10.42 -2.41
C PHE A 43 3.46 -10.21 -3.86
N ASP A 44 3.02 -9.14 -4.50
CA ASP A 44 3.50 -8.77 -5.85
C ASP A 44 4.88 -8.13 -5.72
N GLU A 45 5.90 -8.85 -6.18
CA GLU A 45 7.31 -8.48 -6.06
C GLU A 45 7.64 -7.14 -6.71
N LYS A 46 6.78 -6.62 -7.60
CA LYS A 46 6.95 -5.28 -8.20
C LYS A 46 6.96 -4.16 -7.16
N TYR A 47 6.29 -4.35 -6.02
CA TYR A 47 6.23 -3.34 -4.96
C TYR A 47 7.52 -3.31 -4.14
N PHE A 48 8.05 -4.49 -3.77
CA PHE A 48 9.12 -4.71 -2.78
C PHE A 48 8.79 -4.20 -1.36
N LEU A 49 8.38 -2.93 -1.23
CA LEU A 49 8.03 -2.28 0.03
C LEU A 49 6.96 -1.20 -0.20
N TYR A 50 6.01 -1.09 0.73
CA TYR A 50 4.80 -0.27 0.63
C TYR A 50 3.88 -0.65 -0.54
N TYR A 51 2.59 -0.80 -0.24
CA TYR A 51 1.49 -1.23 -1.13
C TYR A 51 1.43 -2.73 -1.47
N GLU A 52 2.41 -3.56 -1.11
CA GLU A 52 2.34 -5.02 -1.31
C GLU A 52 1.17 -5.65 -0.54
N ASP A 53 0.95 -5.21 0.70
CA ASP A 53 -0.15 -5.64 1.55
C ASP A 53 -1.50 -5.09 1.10
N THR A 54 -1.49 -3.86 0.57
CA THR A 54 -2.66 -3.19 -0.01
C THR A 54 -3.10 -3.90 -1.29
N ASP A 55 -2.14 -4.28 -2.14
CA ASP A 55 -2.36 -5.07 -3.34
C ASP A 55 -2.89 -6.47 -3.02
N LEU A 56 -2.30 -7.16 -2.04
CA LEU A 56 -2.77 -8.47 -1.59
C LEU A 56 -4.19 -8.38 -1.02
N SER A 57 -4.47 -7.38 -0.19
CA SER A 57 -5.82 -7.11 0.35
C SER A 57 -6.84 -6.89 -0.77
N GLN A 58 -6.47 -6.10 -1.78
CA GLN A 58 -7.34 -5.83 -2.92
C GLN A 58 -7.59 -7.09 -3.75
N ARG A 59 -6.57 -7.91 -4.01
CA ARG A 59 -6.71 -9.19 -4.73
C ARG A 59 -7.57 -10.18 -3.96
N ALA A 60 -7.37 -10.32 -2.65
CA ALA A 60 -8.20 -11.17 -1.80
C ALA A 60 -9.68 -10.79 -1.92
N ARG A 61 -10.01 -9.49 -1.83
CA ARG A 61 -11.39 -8.99 -1.97
C ARG A 61 -11.96 -9.20 -3.36
N MET A 62 -11.16 -9.03 -4.41
CA MET A 62 -11.58 -9.32 -5.79
C MET A 62 -11.82 -10.82 -6.03
N GLY A 63 -11.13 -11.69 -5.29
CA GLY A 63 -11.39 -13.14 -5.23
C GLY A 63 -12.58 -13.53 -4.35
N GLY A 64 -13.34 -12.58 -3.81
CA GLY A 64 -14.50 -12.85 -2.96
C GLY A 64 -14.18 -13.14 -1.49
N TYR A 65 -12.92 -13.01 -1.07
CA TYR A 65 -12.52 -13.21 0.31
C TYR A 65 -12.78 -11.96 1.17
N LYS A 66 -13.15 -12.21 2.42
CA LYS A 66 -13.33 -11.17 3.43
C LYS A 66 -12.04 -10.94 4.20
N ILE A 67 -11.77 -9.68 4.53
CA ILE A 67 -10.71 -9.30 5.46
C ILE A 67 -11.38 -8.89 6.75
N ILE A 68 -10.99 -9.53 7.86
CA ILE A 68 -11.60 -9.30 9.17
C ILE A 68 -10.59 -8.60 10.06
N TYR A 69 -11.00 -7.46 10.64
CA TYR A 69 -10.28 -6.80 11.70
C TYR A 69 -10.56 -7.51 13.03
N GLN A 70 -9.51 -7.87 13.77
CA GLN A 70 -9.59 -8.51 15.08
C GLN A 70 -8.98 -7.59 16.14
N PRO A 71 -9.80 -6.88 16.93
CA PRO A 71 -9.31 -5.89 17.91
C PRO A 71 -8.47 -6.47 19.04
N LYS A 72 -8.60 -7.79 19.30
CA LYS A 72 -7.80 -8.47 20.32
C LYS A 72 -6.41 -8.91 19.83
N ALA A 73 -6.15 -8.85 18.53
CA ALA A 73 -4.85 -9.18 17.94
C ALA A 73 -3.98 -7.92 17.89
N VAL A 74 -3.33 -7.60 19.01
CA VAL A 74 -2.58 -6.36 19.20
C VAL A 74 -1.08 -6.64 19.20
N LEU A 75 -0.32 -5.79 18.49
CA LEU A 75 1.13 -5.72 18.59
C LEU A 75 1.62 -4.28 18.45
N TRP A 76 2.83 -4.03 18.94
CA TRP A 76 3.53 -2.76 18.72
C TRP A 76 4.34 -2.84 17.44
N HIS A 77 4.15 -1.86 16.55
CA HIS A 77 4.85 -1.78 15.28
C HIS A 77 5.56 -0.44 15.16
N GLU A 78 6.87 -0.47 14.93
CA GLU A 78 7.65 0.73 14.65
C GLU A 78 7.44 1.18 13.21
N ASN A 79 6.51 2.12 13.02
CA ASN A 79 6.15 2.60 11.70
C ASN A 79 7.35 3.23 10.98
N ALA A 80 7.61 2.74 9.77
CA ALA A 80 8.73 3.16 8.93
C ALA A 80 10.13 2.95 9.54
N GLY A 81 10.25 2.16 10.63
CA GLY A 81 11.52 1.90 11.32
C GLY A 81 12.63 1.41 10.39
N SER A 82 12.33 0.41 9.55
CA SER A 82 13.29 -0.16 8.58
C SER A 82 13.69 0.78 7.44
N THR A 83 13.02 1.92 7.29
CA THR A 83 13.28 2.89 6.22
C THR A 83 13.95 4.16 6.70
N GLY A 84 14.23 4.29 8.00
CA GLY A 84 14.75 5.52 8.59
C GLY A 84 13.66 6.55 8.94
N GLY A 85 12.44 6.07 9.21
CA GLY A 85 11.33 6.88 9.71
C GLY A 85 10.45 7.51 8.62
N SER A 86 9.41 8.19 9.09
CA SER A 86 8.43 8.87 8.24
C SER A 86 9.06 10.01 7.44
N GLY A 87 8.82 10.04 6.13
CA GLY A 87 9.42 11.01 5.22
C GLY A 87 10.85 10.68 4.79
N SER A 88 11.35 9.49 5.11
CA SER A 88 12.67 9.04 4.67
C SER A 88 12.79 8.96 3.15
N ILE A 89 14.04 8.96 2.67
CA ILE A 89 14.39 8.80 1.25
C ILE A 89 13.76 7.54 0.64
N MET A 90 13.82 6.42 1.38
CA MET A 90 13.32 5.14 0.92
C MET A 90 11.79 5.14 0.87
N GLN A 91 11.13 5.64 1.92
CA GLN A 91 9.68 5.76 1.95
C GLN A 91 9.17 6.65 0.81
N ASP A 92 9.81 7.78 0.59
CA ASP A 92 9.43 8.72 -0.48
C ASP A 92 9.41 8.09 -1.85
N TYR A 93 10.44 7.31 -2.17
CA TYR A 93 10.52 6.65 -3.46
C TYR A 93 9.49 5.57 -3.64
N PHE A 94 9.43 4.62 -2.70
CA PHE A 94 8.56 3.46 -2.84
C PHE A 94 7.11 3.90 -2.82
N ILE A 95 6.69 4.78 -1.91
CA ILE A 95 5.32 5.31 -1.90
C ILE A 95 5.01 6.05 -3.21
N SER A 96 5.91 6.90 -3.71
CA SER A 96 5.65 7.66 -4.95
C SER A 96 5.50 6.74 -6.17
N ARG A 97 6.37 5.73 -6.31
CA ARG A 97 6.31 4.76 -7.42
C ARG A 97 5.10 3.85 -7.29
N ASN A 98 4.92 3.26 -6.12
CA ASN A 98 3.98 2.16 -5.90
C ASN A 98 2.54 2.65 -5.82
N ARG A 99 2.29 3.89 -5.37
CA ARG A 99 0.98 4.52 -5.46
C ARG A 99 0.49 4.62 -6.90
N ILE A 100 1.37 4.98 -7.84
CA ILE A 100 1.02 5.05 -9.25
C ILE A 100 0.76 3.64 -9.78
N LEU A 101 1.62 2.67 -9.46
CA LEU A 101 1.44 1.26 -9.84
C LEU A 101 0.09 0.71 -9.40
N PHE A 102 -0.24 0.83 -8.11
CA PHE A 102 -1.51 0.38 -7.55
C PHE A 102 -2.70 1.10 -8.20
N GLY A 103 -2.60 2.43 -8.36
CA GLY A 103 -3.64 3.22 -8.99
C GLY A 103 -3.91 2.84 -10.45
N PHE A 104 -2.88 2.55 -11.23
CA PHE A 104 -3.06 2.07 -12.60
C PHE A 104 -3.65 0.66 -12.68
N LYS A 105 -3.41 -0.19 -11.67
CA LYS A 105 -3.95 -1.55 -11.58
C LYS A 105 -5.45 -1.55 -11.26
N TYR A 106 -5.90 -0.73 -10.30
CA TYR A 106 -7.26 -0.86 -9.75
C TYR A 106 -8.16 0.37 -9.90
N ALA A 107 -7.62 1.57 -10.14
CA ALA A 107 -8.41 2.79 -10.10
C ALA A 107 -9.23 3.05 -11.38
N PRO A 108 -10.36 3.77 -11.31
CA PRO A 108 -11.10 4.17 -12.50
C PRO A 108 -10.30 5.18 -13.33
N LEU A 109 -10.67 5.33 -14.61
CA LEU A 109 -9.96 6.17 -15.57
C LEU A 109 -9.72 7.61 -15.06
N ARG A 110 -10.71 8.22 -14.40
CA ARG A 110 -10.59 9.57 -13.81
C ARG A 110 -9.44 9.66 -12.82
N THR A 111 -9.27 8.65 -11.96
CA THR A 111 -8.18 8.60 -10.99
C THR A 111 -6.84 8.33 -11.67
N LYS A 112 -6.80 7.50 -12.72
CA LYS A 112 -5.57 7.30 -13.51
C LYS A 112 -5.10 8.60 -14.15
N LEU A 113 -6.01 9.39 -14.73
CA LEU A 113 -5.69 10.71 -15.28
C LEU A 113 -5.18 11.68 -14.19
N ALA A 114 -5.78 11.65 -13.00
CA ALA A 114 -5.32 12.45 -11.87
C ALA A 114 -3.89 12.05 -11.43
N LEU A 115 -3.59 10.75 -11.38
CA LEU A 115 -2.24 10.25 -11.07
C LEU A 115 -1.21 10.65 -12.12
N VAL A 116 -1.59 10.69 -13.41
CA VAL A 116 -0.73 11.22 -14.47
C VAL A 116 -0.44 12.70 -14.25
N LYS A 117 -1.48 13.52 -14.01
CA LYS A 117 -1.31 14.96 -13.70
C LYS A 117 -0.42 15.18 -12.48
N GLU A 118 -0.62 14.38 -11.44
CA GLU A 118 0.20 14.44 -10.23
C GLU A 118 1.64 13.99 -10.48
N SER A 119 1.85 12.97 -11.32
CA SER A 119 3.19 12.53 -11.74
C SER A 119 3.98 13.69 -12.36
N PHE A 120 3.35 14.46 -13.26
CA PHE A 120 3.96 15.66 -13.82
C PHE A 120 4.29 16.70 -12.74
N SER A 121 3.38 16.93 -11.80
CA SER A 121 3.62 17.85 -10.67
C SER A 121 4.82 17.42 -9.81
N ILE A 122 4.92 16.13 -9.49
CA ILE A 122 6.04 15.56 -8.71
C ILE A 122 7.35 15.68 -9.49
N LEU A 123 7.37 15.38 -10.79
CA LEU A 123 8.58 15.50 -11.61
C LEU A 123 9.11 16.95 -11.64
N LEU A 124 8.21 17.93 -11.64
CA LEU A 124 8.58 19.34 -11.61
C LEU A 124 9.02 19.79 -10.19
N LYS A 125 8.19 19.53 -9.17
CA LYS A 125 8.29 20.18 -7.84
C LYS A 125 8.62 19.24 -6.67
N GLY A 126 8.55 17.93 -6.86
CA GLY A 126 8.74 16.93 -5.80
C GLY A 126 10.20 16.79 -5.34
N ARG A 127 10.41 16.03 -4.26
CA ARG A 127 11.75 15.69 -3.75
C ARG A 127 12.48 14.74 -4.71
N ALA A 128 13.81 14.70 -4.65
CA ALA A 128 14.63 13.92 -5.58
C ALA A 128 14.20 12.44 -5.70
N ASN A 129 13.90 11.79 -4.56
CA ASN A 129 13.49 10.38 -4.53
C ASN A 129 12.05 10.14 -4.98
N GLN A 130 11.18 11.12 -4.79
CA GLN A 130 9.83 11.09 -5.36
C GLN A 130 9.91 11.18 -6.89
N LYS A 131 10.73 12.10 -7.43
CA LYS A 131 10.99 12.21 -8.87
C LYS A 131 11.55 10.91 -9.45
N LYS A 132 12.53 10.31 -8.76
CA LYS A 132 13.10 9.00 -9.12
C LYS A 132 12.02 7.91 -9.16
N GLY A 133 11.16 7.84 -8.13
CA GLY A 133 10.07 6.86 -8.04
C GLY A 133 9.07 7.00 -9.18
N VAL A 134 8.66 8.23 -9.49
CA VAL A 134 7.77 8.49 -10.64
C VAL A 134 8.44 8.10 -11.96
N ARG A 135 9.71 8.46 -12.17
CA ARG A 135 10.45 8.09 -13.38
C ARG A 135 10.53 6.57 -13.56
N ASP A 136 10.89 5.87 -12.49
CA ASP A 136 11.05 4.42 -12.50
C ASP A 136 9.73 3.68 -12.77
N PHE A 137 8.59 4.22 -12.30
CA PHE A 137 7.27 3.70 -12.69
C PHE A 137 7.09 3.74 -14.23
N TYR A 138 7.33 4.89 -14.88
CA TYR A 138 7.15 5.03 -16.33
C TYR A 138 8.19 4.26 -17.14
N LEU A 139 9.41 4.09 -16.62
CA LEU A 139 10.44 3.22 -17.20
C LEU A 139 10.22 1.73 -16.90
N ARG A 140 9.17 1.37 -16.15
CA ARG A 140 8.86 -0.01 -15.71
C ARG A 140 9.98 -0.67 -14.90
N HIS A 141 10.72 0.13 -14.14
CA HIS A 141 11.71 -0.34 -13.17
C HIS A 141 11.02 -0.62 -11.84
N PHE A 142 10.66 -1.89 -11.63
CA PHE A 142 9.95 -2.36 -10.44
C PHE A 142 10.83 -3.21 -9.51
N GLY A 143 10.23 -3.67 -8.41
CA GLY A 143 10.90 -4.43 -7.38
C GLY A 143 11.78 -3.54 -6.52
N LYS A 144 12.85 -4.11 -5.97
CA LYS A 144 13.79 -3.34 -5.14
C LYS A 144 14.45 -2.19 -5.92
N GLY A 145 14.60 -2.33 -7.24
CA GLY A 145 15.28 -1.35 -8.09
C GLY A 145 16.72 -1.08 -7.65
N ILE A 146 17.32 0.02 -8.11
CA ILE A 146 18.65 0.50 -7.67
C ILE A 146 18.47 1.34 -6.39
N TYR A 147 17.92 0.72 -5.37
CA TYR A 147 18.16 1.04 -3.96
C TYR A 147 19.19 0.07 -3.40
#